data_AF-A0A377M0K9-F1
#
_entry.id   AF-A0A377M0K9-F1
#
_cell.length_a   1.000
_cell.length_b   1.000
_cell.length_c   1.000
_cell.angle_alpha   90.00
_cell.angle_beta   90.00
_cell.angle_gamma   90.00
#
_symmetry.space_group_name_H-M   'P 1'
#
loop_
_entity.id
_entity.type
_entity.pdbx_description
1 polymer ?
#
loop_
_entity_poly.entity_id
_entity_poly.type
_entity_poly.pdbx_seq_one_letter_code
_entity_poly.pdbx_strand_id
1 'polypeptide(L)'
;MLGGAGLFGAFPLAYAVIIDALTIPLTAMLIGLIFRGVAFEFRFKATPSHRQFWDYAFAGGSLLATFSQGVVVGAVINGFEVEGRRYVGSALDWLTPFNLFCGIGLVVAYTLLGTTWLIMKSEGALQNRMRELTRHVLLALIVVIAVVSIWTPLGWQYVAERWFTLPNFFWFLPVPLLVGVFSLWIWRLTRNPASHARPFLLTLGLIFLGFSGLGISLWPNIIPPGISLWDAAAPPASQLFMLVGTLLIIPVILVYTAWSYYVFRGKVSDTEGYH
;
A
#
# COMPACT_ATOMS: atom_id res chain seq x y z
N MET A 1 2.33 10.15 6.79
CA MET A 1 2.68 11.56 7.06
C MET A 1 2.89 12.35 5.78
N LEU A 2 3.92 12.11 4.97
CA LEU A 2 4.15 12.85 3.72
C LEU A 2 2.98 12.79 2.72
N GLY A 3 2.37 11.61 2.53
CA GLY A 3 1.20 11.49 1.63
C GLY A 3 -0.01 12.32 2.09
N GLY A 4 -0.30 12.35 3.39
CA GLY A 4 -1.39 13.16 3.96
C GLY A 4 -1.12 14.67 3.88
N ALA A 5 0.12 15.09 4.19
CA ALA A 5 0.53 16.48 4.06
C ALA A 5 0.53 16.94 2.59
N GLY A 6 0.98 16.07 1.67
CA GLY A 6 0.92 16.31 0.23
C GLY A 6 -0.50 16.44 -0.29
N LEU A 7 -1.43 15.61 0.19
CA LEU A 7 -2.85 15.70 -0.17
C LEU A 7 -3.49 16.99 0.38
N PHE A 8 -3.26 17.33 1.66
CA PHE A 8 -3.73 18.57 2.27
C PHE A 8 -3.27 19.79 1.48
N GLY A 9 -2.02 19.75 1.06
CA GLY A 9 -1.41 20.82 0.31
C GLY A 9 -1.90 20.92 -1.14
N ALA A 10 -1.79 19.83 -1.91
CA ALA A 10 -2.12 19.85 -3.34
C ALA A 10 -3.63 19.87 -3.60
N PHE A 11 -4.42 19.19 -2.75
CA PHE A 11 -5.86 18.96 -2.91
C PHE A 11 -6.62 19.12 -1.58
N PRO A 12 -6.74 20.34 -1.04
CA PRO A 12 -7.33 20.58 0.27
C PRO A 12 -8.79 20.12 0.38
N LEU A 13 -9.58 20.24 -0.70
CA LEU A 13 -10.96 19.76 -0.74
C LEU A 13 -11.03 18.24 -0.61
N ALA A 14 -10.22 17.51 -1.37
CA ALA A 14 -10.18 16.06 -1.30
C ALA A 14 -9.71 15.58 0.07
N TYR A 15 -8.72 16.27 0.66
CA TYR A 15 -8.25 15.99 2.02
C TYR A 15 -9.37 16.13 3.06
N ALA A 16 -10.14 17.22 3.00
CA ALA A 16 -11.23 17.46 3.94
C ALA A 16 -12.30 16.37 3.86
N VAL A 17 -12.74 16.02 2.64
CA VAL A 17 -13.76 14.99 2.42
C VAL A 17 -13.26 13.61 2.88
N ILE A 18 -12.03 13.23 2.53
CA ILE A 18 -11.44 11.93 2.88
C ILE A 18 -11.29 11.79 4.39
N ILE A 19 -10.83 12.84 5.09
CA ILE A 19 -10.71 12.78 6.55
C ILE A 19 -12.07 12.65 7.21
N ASP A 20 -13.05 13.44 6.79
CA ASP A 20 -14.38 13.42 7.37
C ASP A 20 -15.04 12.04 7.18
N ALA A 21 -15.07 11.56 5.92
CA ALA A 21 -15.65 10.28 5.55
C ALA A 21 -14.95 9.06 6.18
N LEU A 22 -13.63 9.14 6.37
CA LEU A 22 -12.80 8.02 6.84
C LEU A 22 -12.21 8.25 8.23
N THR A 23 -12.87 9.06 9.06
CA THR A 23 -12.43 9.35 10.43
C THR A 23 -12.17 8.07 11.22
N ILE A 24 -13.07 7.07 11.13
CA ILE A 24 -12.94 5.80 11.86
C ILE A 24 -11.75 4.98 11.36
N PRO A 25 -11.63 4.62 10.06
CA PRO A 25 -10.44 3.92 9.54
C PRO A 25 -9.12 4.63 9.82
N LEU A 26 -9.07 5.95 9.66
CA LEU A 26 -7.85 6.75 9.89
C LEU A 26 -7.46 6.80 11.36
N THR A 27 -8.43 6.89 12.27
CA THR A 27 -8.18 6.81 13.71
C THR A 27 -7.68 5.42 14.09
N ALA A 28 -8.30 4.35 13.57
CA ALA A 28 -7.83 2.99 13.77
C ALA A 28 -6.40 2.78 13.24
N MET A 29 -6.07 3.38 12.08
CA MET A 29 -4.71 3.36 11.53
C MET A 29 -3.72 4.06 12.47
N LEU A 30 -4.07 5.23 13.01
CA LEU A 30 -3.22 5.97 13.95
C LEU A 30 -2.97 5.16 15.23
N ILE A 31 -4.02 4.55 15.79
CA ILE A 31 -3.92 3.65 16.94
C ILE A 31 -2.96 2.50 16.63
N GLY A 32 -3.11 1.84 15.47
CA GLY A 32 -2.20 0.77 15.05
C GLY A 32 -0.74 1.20 14.95
N LEU A 33 -0.49 2.41 14.44
CA LEU A 33 0.85 3.00 14.36
C LEU A 33 1.44 3.31 15.75
N ILE A 34 0.62 3.77 16.69
CA ILE A 34 1.03 4.00 18.09
C ILE A 34 1.42 2.68 18.74
N PHE A 35 0.56 1.65 18.65
CA PHE A 35 0.85 0.32 19.19
C PHE A 35 2.15 -0.26 18.62
N ARG A 36 2.39 -0.09 17.32
CA ARG A 36 3.63 -0.53 16.67
C ARG A 36 4.87 0.15 17.29
N GLY A 37 4.83 1.47 17.49
CA GLY A 37 5.95 2.23 18.06
C GLY A 37 6.23 1.88 19.52
N VAL A 38 5.16 1.84 20.34
CA VAL A 38 5.22 1.48 21.76
C VAL A 38 5.71 0.04 21.92
N ALA A 39 5.12 -0.91 21.20
CA ALA A 39 5.53 -2.31 21.31
C ALA A 39 6.99 -2.53 20.96
N PHE A 40 7.54 -1.80 19.96
CA PHE A 40 8.96 -1.88 19.63
C PHE A 40 9.85 -1.42 20.80
N GLU A 41 9.57 -0.26 21.40
CA GLU A 41 10.40 0.28 22.48
C GLU A 41 10.27 -0.54 23.78
N PHE A 42 9.05 -0.95 24.14
CA PHE A 42 8.78 -1.70 25.36
C PHE A 42 9.25 -3.16 25.27
N ARG A 43 9.29 -3.77 24.08
CA ARG A 43 9.81 -5.13 23.90
C ARG A 43 11.27 -5.28 24.36
N PHE A 44 12.11 -4.27 24.16
CA PHE A 44 13.50 -4.29 24.62
C PHE A 44 13.65 -4.17 26.13
N LYS A 45 12.69 -3.50 26.79
CA LYS A 45 12.69 -3.25 28.24
C LYS A 45 11.88 -4.28 29.04
N ALA A 46 11.08 -5.13 28.38
CA ALA A 46 10.15 -6.05 29.03
C ALA A 46 10.81 -7.36 29.51
N THR A 47 10.38 -7.81 30.70
CA THR A 47 10.64 -9.13 31.27
C THR A 47 10.16 -10.24 30.31
N PRO A 48 10.80 -11.42 30.29
CA PRO A 48 10.50 -12.48 29.30
C PRO A 48 9.02 -12.90 29.22
N SER A 49 8.27 -12.81 30.31
CA SER A 49 6.83 -13.12 30.37
C SER A 49 5.94 -12.15 29.60
N HIS A 50 6.35 -10.89 29.44
CA HIS A 50 5.55 -9.86 28.76
C HIS A 50 5.95 -9.67 27.29
N ARG A 51 7.04 -10.29 26.83
CA ARG A 51 7.52 -10.17 25.45
C ARG A 51 6.49 -10.67 24.43
N GLN A 52 5.80 -11.77 24.73
CA GLN A 52 4.77 -12.32 23.84
C GLN A 52 3.60 -11.35 23.66
N PHE A 53 3.16 -10.69 24.73
CA PHE A 53 2.11 -9.67 24.65
C PHE A 53 2.52 -8.52 23.73
N TRP A 54 3.75 -8.03 23.86
CA TRP A 54 4.27 -6.97 23.00
C TRP A 54 4.49 -7.41 21.55
N ASP A 55 4.88 -8.67 21.32
CA ASP A 55 4.98 -9.24 19.97
C ASP A 55 3.60 -9.29 19.28
N TYR A 56 2.55 -9.72 19.99
CA TYR A 56 1.19 -9.69 19.47
C TYR A 56 0.66 -8.27 19.29
N ALA A 57 0.97 -7.34 20.19
CA ALA A 57 0.60 -5.93 20.05
C ALA A 57 1.27 -5.28 18.82
N PHE A 58 2.54 -5.61 18.57
CA PHE A 58 3.27 -5.14 17.39
C PHE A 58 2.66 -5.70 16.09
N ALA A 59 2.37 -7.00 16.06
CA ALA A 59 1.74 -7.66 14.92
C ALA A 59 0.32 -7.14 14.67
N GLY A 60 -0.50 -7.05 15.71
CA GLY A 60 -1.87 -6.53 15.65
C GLY A 60 -1.93 -5.07 15.23
N GLY A 61 -1.07 -4.21 15.78
CA GLY A 61 -0.98 -2.80 15.39
C GLY A 61 -0.55 -2.62 13.92
N SER A 62 0.42 -3.43 13.46
CA SER A 62 0.86 -3.43 12.05
C SER A 62 -0.21 -3.94 11.10
N LEU A 63 -0.94 -4.99 11.49
CA LEU A 63 -2.07 -5.53 10.74
C LEU A 63 -3.20 -4.49 10.64
N LEU A 64 -3.57 -3.88 11.76
CA LEU A 64 -4.62 -2.86 11.83
C LEU A 64 -4.27 -1.66 10.95
N ALA A 65 -3.04 -1.14 11.04
CA ALA A 65 -2.61 -0.01 10.25
C ALA A 65 -2.65 -0.32 8.74
N THR A 66 -2.18 -1.51 8.34
CA THR A 66 -2.19 -1.94 6.93
C THR A 66 -3.61 -2.17 6.43
N PHE A 67 -4.46 -2.82 7.23
CA PHE A 67 -5.84 -3.07 6.90
C PHE A 67 -6.62 -1.77 6.71
N SER A 68 -6.53 -0.85 7.67
CA SER A 68 -7.15 0.47 7.58
C SER A 68 -6.66 1.24 6.35
N GLN A 69 -5.36 1.16 6.02
CA GLN A 69 -4.84 1.79 4.80
C GLN A 69 -5.50 1.21 3.54
N GLY A 70 -5.69 -0.10 3.47
CA GLY A 70 -6.35 -0.74 2.32
C GLY A 70 -7.84 -0.42 2.25
N VAL A 71 -8.53 -0.31 3.39
CA VAL A 71 -9.92 0.16 3.48
C VAL A 71 -10.03 1.59 2.96
N VAL A 72 -9.10 2.48 3.32
CA VAL A 72 -9.06 3.86 2.82
C VAL A 72 -8.92 3.90 1.30
N VAL A 73 -7.99 3.12 0.74
CA VAL A 73 -7.82 3.03 -0.72
C VAL A 73 -9.07 2.47 -1.39
N GLY A 74 -9.68 1.43 -0.82
CA GLY A 74 -10.93 0.85 -1.33
C GLY A 74 -12.09 1.85 -1.31
N ALA A 75 -12.24 2.61 -0.23
CA ALA A 75 -13.28 3.61 -0.10
C ALA A 75 -13.11 4.76 -1.11
N VAL A 76 -11.88 5.20 -1.35
CA VAL A 76 -11.58 6.18 -2.41
C VAL A 76 -11.97 5.66 -3.79
N ILE A 77 -11.79 4.36 -4.05
CA ILE A 77 -12.22 3.73 -5.32
C ILE A 77 -13.74 3.63 -5.41
N ASN A 78 -14.39 3.29 -4.30
CA ASN A 78 -15.85 3.19 -4.22
C ASN A 78 -16.52 4.54 -4.46
N GLY A 79 -15.83 5.62 -4.09
CA GLY A 79 -16.35 6.97 -4.14
C GLY A 79 -17.09 7.32 -2.84
N PHE A 80 -17.42 8.60 -2.71
CA PHE A 80 -18.16 9.12 -1.57
C PHE A 80 -19.40 9.86 -2.08
N GLU A 81 -20.52 9.73 -1.38
CA GLU A 81 -21.65 10.61 -1.60
C GLU A 81 -21.33 12.00 -1.03
N VAL A 82 -21.17 12.97 -1.93
CA VAL A 82 -20.81 14.36 -1.59
C VAL A 82 -21.92 15.27 -2.13
N GLU A 83 -22.50 16.09 -1.26
CA GLU A 83 -23.41 17.16 -1.67
C GLU A 83 -22.68 18.51 -1.56
N GLY A 84 -22.46 19.16 -2.71
CA GLY A 84 -21.68 20.38 -2.83
C GLY A 84 -20.17 20.18 -2.57
N ARG A 85 -19.75 20.33 -1.31
CA ARG A 85 -18.35 20.24 -0.84
C ARG A 85 -18.21 19.56 0.54
N ARG A 86 -19.28 18.95 1.04
CA ARG A 86 -19.29 18.24 2.33
C ARG A 86 -19.70 16.80 2.09
N TYR A 87 -19.10 15.91 2.86
CA TYR A 87 -19.52 14.53 2.93
C TYR A 87 -20.90 14.47 3.60
N VAL A 88 -21.86 13.82 2.95
CA VAL A 88 -23.25 13.68 3.47
C VAL A 88 -23.57 12.22 3.83
N GLY A 89 -22.64 11.29 3.55
CA GLY A 89 -22.79 9.89 3.89
C GLY A 89 -22.83 9.60 5.39
N SER A 90 -23.28 8.40 5.74
CA SER A 90 -23.25 7.89 7.10
C SER A 90 -21.82 7.60 7.55
N ALA A 91 -21.59 7.65 8.87
CA ALA A 91 -20.31 7.32 9.49
C ALA A 91 -19.88 5.85 9.27
N LEU A 92 -20.77 5.00 8.76
CA LEU A 92 -20.53 3.58 8.46
C LEU A 92 -20.43 3.27 6.96
N ASP A 93 -20.51 4.24 6.05
CA ASP A 93 -20.47 3.96 4.61
C ASP A 93 -19.10 3.44 4.15
N TRP A 94 -18.05 3.61 4.96
CA TRP A 94 -16.77 2.98 4.72
C TRP A 94 -16.84 1.44 4.88
N LEU A 95 -17.83 0.91 5.59
CA LEU A 95 -18.00 -0.52 5.87
C LEU A 95 -18.70 -1.26 4.73
N THR A 96 -18.11 -1.19 3.53
CA THR A 96 -18.58 -1.99 2.39
C THR A 96 -17.75 -3.27 2.24
N PRO A 97 -18.34 -4.37 1.71
CA PRO A 97 -17.60 -5.59 1.42
C PRO A 97 -16.37 -5.35 0.53
N PHE A 98 -16.47 -4.42 -0.43
CA PHE A 98 -15.38 -4.03 -1.31
C PHE A 98 -14.23 -3.38 -0.54
N ASN A 99 -14.51 -2.39 0.32
CA ASN A 99 -13.47 -1.69 1.09
C ASN A 99 -12.73 -2.66 2.04
N LEU A 100 -13.48 -3.55 2.71
CA LEU A 100 -12.91 -4.57 3.57
C LEU A 100 -12.03 -5.55 2.78
N PHE A 101 -12.46 -5.94 1.58
CA PHE A 101 -11.67 -6.79 0.69
C PHE A 101 -10.38 -6.10 0.23
N CYS A 102 -10.41 -4.81 -0.11
CA CYS A 102 -9.20 -4.02 -0.38
C CYS A 102 -8.26 -3.96 0.84
N GLY A 103 -8.81 -3.84 2.05
CA GLY A 103 -8.08 -3.97 3.31
C GLY A 103 -7.30 -5.28 3.42
N ILE A 104 -7.97 -6.42 3.20
CA ILE A 104 -7.34 -7.74 3.19
C ILE A 104 -6.29 -7.84 2.08
N GLY A 105 -6.61 -7.33 0.89
CA GLY A 105 -5.71 -7.34 -0.25
C GLY A 105 -4.39 -6.63 0.02
N LEU A 106 -4.45 -5.47 0.69
CA LEU A 106 -3.24 -4.72 1.05
C LEU A 106 -2.41 -5.45 2.12
N VAL A 107 -3.06 -6.10 3.08
CA VAL A 107 -2.38 -6.97 4.07
C VAL A 107 -1.61 -8.09 3.37
N VAL A 108 -2.23 -8.77 2.41
CA VAL A 108 -1.58 -9.82 1.63
C VAL A 108 -0.40 -9.25 0.81
N ALA A 109 -0.58 -8.09 0.19
CA ALA A 109 0.47 -7.43 -0.59
C ALA A 109 1.69 -7.06 0.28
N TYR A 110 1.48 -6.48 1.46
CA TYR A 110 2.58 -6.13 2.36
C TYR A 110 3.22 -7.37 3.00
N THR A 111 2.44 -8.43 3.23
CA THR A 111 3.00 -9.73 3.65
C THR A 111 3.92 -10.31 2.59
N LEU A 112 3.58 -10.17 1.30
CA LEU A 112 4.44 -10.59 0.19
C LEU A 112 5.74 -9.78 0.15
N LEU A 113 5.65 -8.46 0.32
CA LEU A 113 6.83 -7.59 0.39
C LEU A 113 7.71 -7.92 1.60
N GLY A 114 7.10 -8.19 2.76
CA GLY A 114 7.83 -8.60 3.97
C GLY A 114 8.54 -9.94 3.82
N THR A 115 7.88 -10.95 3.25
CA THR A 115 8.46 -12.28 3.05
C THR A 115 9.61 -12.27 2.05
N THR A 116 9.49 -11.53 0.94
CA THR A 116 10.58 -11.37 -0.03
C THR A 116 11.74 -10.52 0.50
N TRP A 117 11.46 -9.52 1.32
CA TRP A 117 12.50 -8.78 2.03
C TRP A 117 13.26 -9.67 3.02
N LEU A 118 12.55 -10.52 3.76
CA LEU A 118 13.18 -11.50 4.66
C LEU A 118 14.03 -12.51 3.88
N ILE A 119 13.63 -12.95 2.69
CA ILE A 119 14.49 -13.82 1.85
C ILE A 119 15.82 -13.14 1.51
N MET A 120 15.81 -11.82 1.28
CA MET A 120 17.01 -11.06 0.97
C MET A 120 17.94 -10.90 2.18
N LYS A 121 17.38 -10.73 3.39
CA LYS A 121 18.13 -10.43 4.62
C LYS A 121 18.48 -11.63 5.50
N SER A 122 17.76 -12.74 5.37
CA SER A 122 17.96 -13.96 6.17
C SER A 122 18.76 -15.05 5.45
N GLU A 123 19.30 -15.99 6.23
CA GLU A 123 20.02 -17.17 5.75
C GLU A 123 19.48 -18.47 6.39
N GLY A 124 19.86 -19.62 5.83
CA GLY A 124 19.57 -20.93 6.41
C GLY A 124 18.08 -21.32 6.45
N ALA A 125 17.64 -21.90 7.56
CA ALA A 125 16.29 -22.46 7.71
C ALA A 125 15.18 -21.40 7.61
N LEU A 126 15.42 -20.19 8.15
CA LEU A 126 14.47 -19.09 8.09
C LEU A 126 14.23 -18.65 6.65
N GLN A 127 15.30 -18.53 5.85
CA GLN A 127 15.21 -18.15 4.44
C GLN A 127 14.38 -19.17 3.64
N ASN A 128 14.60 -20.46 3.87
CA ASN A 128 13.83 -21.51 3.21
C ASN A 128 12.34 -21.43 3.56
N ARG A 129 12.00 -21.26 4.83
CA ARG A 129 10.60 -21.08 5.27
C ARG A 129 9.95 -19.86 4.61
N MET A 130 10.66 -18.75 4.50
CA MET A 130 10.15 -17.54 3.84
C MET A 130 9.96 -17.73 2.33
N ARG A 131 10.82 -18.51 1.66
CA ARG A 131 10.62 -18.90 0.25
C ARG A 131 9.34 -19.71 0.06
N GLU A 132 9.03 -20.61 0.98
CA GLU A 132 7.79 -21.39 0.90
C GLU A 132 6.56 -20.53 1.12
N LEU A 133 6.61 -19.68 2.16
CA LEU A 133 5.52 -18.76 2.49
C LEU A 133 5.25 -17.76 1.35
N THR A 134 6.30 -17.21 0.75
CA THR A 134 6.20 -16.29 -0.40
C THR A 134 5.36 -16.87 -1.53
N ARG A 135 5.46 -18.17 -1.82
CA ARG A 135 4.66 -18.82 -2.87
C ARG A 135 3.17 -18.82 -2.56
N HIS A 136 2.80 -19.15 -1.31
CA HIS A 136 1.41 -19.17 -0.88
C HIS A 136 0.82 -17.76 -0.84
N VAL A 137 1.58 -16.80 -0.32
CA VAL A 137 1.16 -15.39 -0.26
C VAL A 137 1.07 -14.77 -1.65
N LEU A 138 1.96 -15.15 -2.58
CA LEU A 138 1.88 -14.71 -3.97
C LEU A 138 0.59 -15.21 -4.63
N LEU A 139 0.23 -16.48 -4.44
CA LEU A 139 -1.04 -17.01 -4.96
C LEU A 139 -2.23 -16.28 -4.36
N ALA A 140 -2.22 -16.03 -3.05
CA ALA A 140 -3.26 -15.23 -2.40
C ALA A 140 -3.36 -13.82 -3.01
N LEU A 141 -2.23 -13.17 -3.30
CA LEU A 141 -2.21 -11.85 -3.94
C LEU A 141 -2.77 -11.89 -5.36
N ILE A 142 -2.42 -12.91 -6.15
CA ILE A 142 -2.95 -13.08 -7.52
C ILE A 142 -4.47 -13.25 -7.47
N VAL A 143 -4.99 -14.05 -6.54
CA VAL A 143 -6.44 -14.21 -6.34
C VAL A 143 -7.10 -12.90 -5.98
N VAL A 144 -6.51 -12.13 -5.03
CA VAL A 144 -7.00 -10.80 -4.67
C VAL A 144 -7.04 -9.88 -5.89
N ILE A 145 -5.96 -9.81 -6.67
CA ILE A 145 -5.88 -8.96 -7.86
C ILE A 145 -6.94 -9.38 -8.88
N ALA A 146 -7.12 -10.67 -9.11
CA ALA A 146 -8.14 -11.19 -10.03
C ALA A 146 -9.56 -10.81 -9.57
N VAL A 147 -9.87 -10.98 -8.28
CA VAL A 147 -11.17 -10.60 -7.71
C VAL A 147 -11.40 -9.09 -7.83
N VAL A 148 -10.43 -8.25 -7.47
CA VAL A 148 -10.56 -6.78 -7.63
C VAL A 148 -10.72 -6.40 -9.10
N SER A 149 -10.00 -7.05 -10.01
CA SER A 149 -10.06 -6.76 -11.46
C SER A 149 -11.39 -7.17 -12.09
N ILE A 150 -12.11 -8.14 -11.50
CA ILE A 150 -13.46 -8.53 -11.95
C ILE A 150 -14.53 -7.68 -11.24
N TRP A 151 -14.35 -7.40 -9.94
CA TRP A 151 -15.32 -6.64 -9.16
C TRP A 151 -15.37 -5.18 -9.61
N THR A 152 -14.23 -4.54 -9.86
CA THR A 152 -14.18 -3.11 -10.22
C THR A 152 -14.96 -2.75 -11.49
N PRO A 153 -14.87 -3.49 -12.61
CA PRO A 153 -15.68 -3.20 -13.80
C PRO A 153 -17.16 -3.55 -13.61
N LEU A 154 -17.47 -4.60 -12.83
CA LEU A 154 -18.87 -4.98 -12.57
C LEU A 154 -19.58 -3.97 -11.64
N GLY A 155 -18.86 -3.40 -10.68
CA GLY A 155 -19.39 -2.41 -9.74
C GLY A 155 -19.56 -1.03 -10.36
N TRP A 156 -18.61 -0.60 -11.21
CA TRP A 156 -18.63 0.74 -11.81
C TRP A 156 -18.53 0.67 -13.34
N GLN A 157 -19.63 1.00 -14.01
CA GLN A 157 -19.71 1.03 -15.48
C GLN A 157 -18.66 1.97 -16.11
N TYR A 158 -18.32 3.10 -15.46
CA TYR A 158 -17.24 3.99 -15.91
C TYR A 158 -15.88 3.28 -15.99
N VAL A 159 -15.56 2.41 -15.03
CA VAL A 159 -14.32 1.63 -15.04
C VAL A 159 -14.37 0.59 -16.15
N ALA A 160 -15.52 -0.07 -16.35
CA ALA A 160 -15.70 -1.02 -17.44
C ALA A 160 -15.53 -0.36 -18.82
N GLU A 161 -16.18 0.78 -19.06
CA GLU A 161 -16.02 1.53 -20.30
C GLU A 161 -14.56 1.91 -20.52
N ARG A 162 -13.87 2.38 -19.48
CA ARG A 162 -12.47 2.79 -19.61
C ARG A 162 -11.50 1.65 -19.93
N TRP A 163 -11.71 0.47 -19.35
CA TRP A 163 -10.85 -0.68 -19.57
C TRP A 163 -11.21 -1.50 -20.81
N PHE A 164 -12.50 -1.58 -21.18
CA PHE A 164 -12.99 -2.46 -22.24
C PHE A 164 -13.39 -1.75 -23.54
N THR A 165 -13.41 -0.40 -23.59
CA THR A 165 -13.62 0.31 -24.85
C THR A 165 -12.34 0.38 -25.69
N LEU A 166 -12.51 0.30 -27.02
CA LEU A 166 -11.45 0.55 -27.98
C LEU A 166 -11.30 2.06 -28.20
N PRO A 167 -10.07 2.63 -28.18
CA PRO A 167 -8.75 1.97 -28.19
C PRO A 167 -8.09 1.74 -26.81
N ASN A 168 -8.71 2.19 -25.71
CA ASN A 168 -8.14 2.15 -24.36
C ASN A 168 -7.74 0.75 -23.90
N PHE A 169 -8.48 -0.28 -24.32
CA PHE A 169 -8.16 -1.69 -24.06
C PHE A 169 -6.70 -2.04 -24.41
N PHE A 170 -6.19 -1.60 -25.57
CA PHE A 170 -4.81 -1.89 -25.99
C PHE A 170 -3.76 -1.17 -25.14
N TRP A 171 -4.08 0.02 -24.64
CA TRP A 171 -3.20 0.78 -23.76
C TRP A 171 -3.12 0.19 -22.35
N PHE A 172 -4.20 -0.43 -21.87
CA PHE A 172 -4.27 -0.99 -20.52
C PHE A 172 -3.97 -2.50 -20.43
N LEU A 173 -4.04 -3.25 -21.54
CA LEU A 173 -3.63 -4.65 -21.65
C LEU A 173 -2.20 -4.96 -21.11
N PRO A 174 -1.19 -4.09 -21.24
CA PRO A 174 0.15 -4.35 -20.70
C PRO A 174 0.16 -4.51 -19.18
N VAL A 175 -0.76 -3.87 -18.44
CA VAL A 175 -0.79 -3.92 -16.97
C VAL A 175 -1.04 -5.33 -16.44
N PRO A 176 -2.15 -6.02 -16.78
CA PRO A 176 -2.39 -7.40 -16.33
C PRO A 176 -1.35 -8.39 -16.88
N LEU A 177 -0.82 -8.17 -18.09
CA LEU A 177 0.27 -8.97 -18.63
C LEU A 177 1.54 -8.85 -17.79
N LEU A 178 1.96 -7.64 -17.44
CA LEU A 178 3.12 -7.40 -16.59
C LEU A 178 2.92 -7.98 -15.18
N VAL A 179 1.72 -7.89 -14.62
CA VAL A 179 1.37 -8.54 -13.34
C VAL A 179 1.56 -10.06 -13.43
N GLY A 180 1.09 -10.68 -14.52
CA GLY A 180 1.28 -12.11 -14.78
C GLY A 180 2.76 -12.48 -14.93
N VAL A 181 3.51 -11.72 -15.73
CA VAL A 181 4.96 -11.93 -15.94
C VAL A 181 5.71 -11.80 -14.62
N PHE A 182 5.49 -10.75 -13.85
CA PHE A 182 6.17 -10.51 -12.58
C PHE A 182 5.85 -11.63 -11.58
N SER A 183 4.59 -12.03 -11.50
CA SER A 183 4.16 -13.16 -10.66
C SER A 183 4.87 -14.46 -11.03
N LEU A 184 4.94 -14.79 -12.32
CA LEU A 184 5.66 -15.98 -12.79
C LEU A 184 7.15 -15.92 -12.49
N TRP A 185 7.78 -14.75 -12.65
CA TRP A 185 9.19 -14.55 -12.35
C TRP A 185 9.48 -14.63 -10.86
N ILE A 186 8.62 -14.06 -10.00
CA ILE A 186 8.73 -14.22 -8.54
C ILE A 186 8.63 -15.70 -8.17
N TRP A 187 7.66 -16.43 -8.71
CA TRP A 187 7.50 -17.86 -8.45
C TRP A 187 8.74 -18.66 -8.85
N ARG A 188 9.31 -18.40 -10.04
CA ARG A 188 10.52 -19.06 -10.53
C ARG A 188 11.76 -18.72 -9.71
N LEU A 189 11.98 -17.44 -9.42
CA LEU A 189 13.17 -16.97 -8.69
C LEU A 189 13.12 -17.36 -7.21
N THR A 190 11.93 -17.52 -6.64
CA THR A 190 11.78 -18.03 -5.28
C THR A 190 12.25 -19.48 -5.15
N ARG A 191 12.13 -20.27 -6.23
CA ARG A 191 12.69 -21.64 -6.30
C ARG A 191 14.20 -21.68 -6.50
N ASN A 192 14.82 -20.62 -7.03
CA ASN A 192 16.26 -20.59 -7.27
C ASN A 192 17.00 -20.13 -6.00
N PRO A 193 17.85 -20.99 -5.38
CA PRO A 193 18.59 -20.63 -4.17
C PRO A 193 19.56 -19.48 -4.36
N ALA A 194 20.08 -19.27 -5.58
CA ALA A 194 21.09 -18.26 -5.91
C ALA A 194 20.52 -16.83 -6.05
N SER A 195 19.20 -16.68 -6.05
CA SER A 195 18.54 -15.38 -6.24
C SER A 195 17.96 -14.88 -4.91
N HIS A 196 18.63 -13.90 -4.30
CA HIS A 196 18.25 -13.32 -3.01
C HIS A 196 17.53 -11.98 -3.14
N ALA A 197 18.04 -11.04 -3.96
CA ALA A 197 17.48 -9.69 -4.06
C ALA A 197 16.42 -9.50 -5.16
N ARG A 198 16.47 -10.32 -6.22
CA ARG A 198 15.56 -10.18 -7.38
C ARG A 198 14.07 -10.39 -7.04
N PRO A 199 13.67 -11.34 -6.17
CA PRO A 199 12.27 -11.50 -5.79
C PRO A 199 11.68 -10.24 -5.15
N PHE A 200 12.46 -9.55 -4.31
CA PHE A 200 12.05 -8.31 -3.66
C PHE A 200 11.82 -7.16 -4.65
N LEU A 201 12.75 -6.97 -5.60
CA LEU A 201 12.59 -5.95 -6.65
C LEU A 201 11.36 -6.19 -7.52
N LEU A 202 11.10 -7.46 -7.87
CA LEU A 202 9.91 -7.82 -8.65
C LEU A 202 8.62 -7.62 -7.85
N THR A 203 8.59 -7.94 -6.56
CA THR A 203 7.43 -7.65 -5.71
C THR A 203 7.18 -6.15 -5.56
N LEU A 204 8.24 -5.34 -5.47
CA LEU A 204 8.09 -3.89 -5.46
C LEU A 204 7.47 -3.39 -6.77
N GLY A 205 7.95 -3.90 -7.90
CA GLY A 205 7.37 -3.63 -9.21
C GLY A 205 5.91 -4.09 -9.34
N LEU A 206 5.56 -5.25 -8.77
CA LEU A 206 4.19 -5.79 -8.77
C LEU A 206 3.24 -4.88 -7.98
N ILE A 207 3.65 -4.45 -6.79
CA ILE A 207 2.87 -3.52 -5.96
C ILE A 207 2.74 -2.17 -6.66
N PHE A 208 3.82 -1.66 -7.26
CA PHE A 208 3.79 -0.43 -8.04
C PHE A 208 2.81 -0.50 -9.22
N LEU A 209 2.81 -1.61 -9.97
CA LEU A 209 1.86 -1.85 -11.05
C LEU A 209 0.42 -1.92 -10.55
N GLY A 210 0.17 -2.58 -9.41
CA GLY A 210 -1.16 -2.66 -8.80
C GLY A 210 -1.70 -1.27 -8.42
N PHE A 211 -0.90 -0.46 -7.70
CA PHE A 211 -1.28 0.90 -7.34
C PHE A 211 -1.45 1.80 -8.57
N SER A 212 -0.59 1.66 -9.58
CA SER A 212 -0.72 2.41 -10.83
C SER A 212 -2.00 2.05 -11.58
N GLY A 213 -2.35 0.77 -11.64
CA GLY A 213 -3.60 0.30 -12.24
C GLY A 213 -4.83 0.88 -11.56
N LEU A 214 -4.84 0.93 -10.23
CA LEU A 214 -5.91 1.59 -9.47
C LEU A 214 -5.97 3.10 -9.73
N GLY A 215 -4.82 3.78 -9.75
CA GLY A 215 -4.75 5.22 -10.04
C GLY A 215 -5.24 5.59 -11.44
N ILE A 216 -4.89 4.77 -12.44
CA ILE A 216 -5.35 4.93 -13.82
C ILE A 216 -6.87 4.76 -13.94
N SER A 217 -7.45 3.84 -13.17
CA SER A 217 -8.91 3.62 -13.13
C SER A 217 -9.67 4.81 -12.55
N LEU A 218 -9.07 5.55 -11.61
CA LEU A 218 -9.69 6.71 -10.96
C LEU A 218 -9.54 7.99 -11.78
N TRP A 219 -8.46 8.13 -12.55
CA TRP A 219 -8.21 9.30 -13.39
C TRP A 219 -9.39 9.55 -14.36
N PRO A 220 -9.87 10.80 -14.54
CA PRO A 220 -9.35 12.08 -14.03
C PRO A 220 -9.96 12.54 -12.69
N ASN A 221 -10.74 11.67 -12.03
CA ASN A 221 -11.42 12.01 -10.78
C ASN A 221 -10.57 11.63 -9.57
N ILE A 222 -10.53 12.50 -8.57
CA ILE A 222 -9.87 12.19 -7.28
C ILE A 222 -10.87 11.54 -6.31
N ILE A 223 -12.15 11.91 -6.42
CA ILE A 223 -13.28 11.30 -5.73
C ILE A 223 -14.38 11.09 -6.80
N PRO A 224 -14.57 9.86 -7.30
CA PRO A 224 -15.62 9.56 -8.26
C PRO A 224 -17.02 9.73 -7.64
N PRO A 225 -18.04 10.17 -8.40
CA PRO A 225 -17.99 10.81 -9.74
C PRO A 225 -17.92 12.35 -9.69
N GLY A 226 -18.01 12.97 -8.52
CA GLY A 226 -18.35 14.39 -8.38
C GLY A 226 -17.17 15.38 -8.35
N ILE A 227 -15.93 14.93 -8.12
CA ILE A 227 -14.79 15.85 -7.94
C ILE A 227 -13.63 15.43 -8.83
N SER A 228 -13.39 16.25 -9.87
CA SER A 228 -12.22 16.10 -10.73
C SER A 228 -10.94 16.57 -10.03
N LEU A 229 -9.79 16.11 -10.53
CA LEU A 229 -8.48 16.52 -10.03
C LEU A 229 -8.27 18.05 -10.14
N TRP A 230 -8.96 18.70 -11.08
CA TRP A 230 -8.91 20.14 -11.31
C TRP A 230 -9.81 20.91 -10.34
N ASP A 231 -10.97 20.35 -9.97
CA ASP A 231 -11.90 20.99 -9.03
C ASP A 231 -11.41 20.91 -7.58
N ALA A 232 -10.66 19.85 -7.25
CA ALA A 232 -10.03 19.70 -5.94
C ALA A 232 -8.71 20.47 -5.79
N ALA A 233 -8.15 21.01 -6.88
CA ALA A 233 -6.82 21.61 -6.90
C ALA A 233 -6.74 22.87 -6.04
N ALA A 234 -5.66 22.98 -5.24
CA ALA A 234 -5.31 24.21 -4.56
C ALA A 234 -4.99 25.36 -5.54
N PRO A 235 -5.04 26.63 -5.11
CA PRO A 235 -4.64 27.76 -5.94
C PRO A 235 -3.23 27.59 -6.52
N PRO A 236 -2.95 28.05 -7.76
CA PRO A 236 -1.68 27.82 -8.44
C PRO A 236 -0.45 28.26 -7.64
N ALA A 237 -0.55 29.35 -6.88
CA ALA A 237 0.54 29.86 -6.04
C ALA A 237 0.95 28.85 -4.94
N SER A 238 -0.03 28.22 -4.28
CA SER A 238 0.22 27.21 -3.25
C SER A 238 0.79 25.93 -3.87
N GLN A 239 0.27 25.51 -5.03
CA GLN A 239 0.80 24.35 -5.74
C GLN A 239 2.24 24.55 -6.20
N LEU A 240 2.59 25.75 -6.70
CA LEU A 240 3.95 26.08 -7.10
C LEU A 240 4.92 26.04 -5.91
N PHE A 241 4.52 26.60 -4.77
CA PHE A 241 5.32 26.56 -3.54
C PHE A 241 5.59 25.11 -3.09
N MET A 242 4.56 24.26 -3.10
CA MET A 242 4.71 22.85 -2.76
C MET A 242 5.46 22.04 -3.79
N LEU A 243 5.34 22.36 -5.07
CA LEU A 243 6.09 21.71 -6.14
C LEU A 243 7.59 21.94 -5.92
N VAL A 244 8.00 23.19 -5.67
CA VAL A 244 9.40 23.54 -5.40
C VAL A 244 9.90 22.86 -4.13
N GLY A 245 9.13 22.91 -3.03
CA GLY A 245 9.49 22.24 -1.79
C GLY A 245 9.65 20.73 -1.98
N THR A 246 8.69 20.09 -2.66
CA THR A 246 8.72 18.66 -3.00
C THR A 246 9.92 18.30 -3.88
N LEU A 247 10.23 19.13 -4.89
CA LEU A 247 11.35 18.93 -5.81
C LEU A 247 12.70 18.92 -5.09
N LEU A 248 12.85 19.68 -4.00
CA LEU A 248 14.06 19.70 -3.20
C LEU A 248 14.08 18.58 -2.15
N ILE A 249 12.96 18.37 -1.46
CA ILE A 249 12.89 17.43 -0.33
C ILE A 249 12.94 15.98 -0.79
N ILE A 250 12.23 15.60 -1.87
CA ILE A 250 12.19 14.21 -2.34
C ILE A 250 13.59 13.69 -2.69
N PRO A 251 14.43 14.39 -3.49
CA PRO A 251 15.77 13.93 -3.79
C PRO A 251 16.64 13.75 -2.54
N VAL A 252 16.56 14.66 -1.58
CA VAL A 252 17.32 14.56 -0.32
C VAL A 252 16.90 13.32 0.47
N ILE A 253 15.60 13.06 0.59
CA ILE A 253 15.09 11.86 1.27
C ILE A 253 15.54 10.59 0.53
N LEU A 254 15.49 10.58 -0.80
CA LEU A 254 15.91 9.43 -1.59
C LEU A 254 17.41 9.16 -1.47
N VAL A 255 18.25 10.20 -1.51
CA VAL A 255 19.71 10.08 -1.33
C VAL A 255 20.03 9.55 0.06
N TYR A 256 19.44 10.11 1.10
CA TYR A 256 19.63 9.65 2.48
C TYR A 256 19.17 8.20 2.66
N THR A 257 18.03 7.84 2.08
CA THR A 257 17.51 6.47 2.13
C THR A 257 18.44 5.51 1.39
N ALA A 258 18.86 5.83 0.16
CA ALA A 258 19.79 5.03 -0.62
C ALA A 258 21.14 4.85 0.10
N TRP A 259 21.65 5.91 0.72
CA TRP A 259 22.86 5.86 1.54
C TRP A 259 22.70 4.92 2.74
N SER A 260 21.60 5.03 3.48
CA SER A 260 21.30 4.13 4.60
C SER A 260 21.25 2.66 4.15
N TYR A 261 20.56 2.36 3.05
CA TYR A 261 20.53 1.00 2.48
C TYR A 261 21.91 0.52 2.01
N TYR A 262 22.73 1.42 1.47
CA TYR A 262 24.10 1.09 1.05
C TYR A 262 25.00 0.75 2.25
N VAL A 263 24.89 1.52 3.34
CA VAL A 263 25.64 1.28 4.59
C VAL A 263 25.19 -0.02 5.25
N PHE A 264 23.88 -0.28 5.35
CA PHE A 264 23.31 -1.48 5.99
C PHE A 264 23.06 -2.65 5.02
N ARG A 265 23.90 -2.81 3.99
CA ARG A 265 23.74 -3.87 2.98
C ARG A 265 24.02 -5.28 3.50
N GLY A 266 24.67 -5.43 4.64
CA GLY A 266 24.97 -6.71 5.28
C GLY A 266 23.71 -7.55 5.56
N LYS A 267 23.88 -8.88 5.59
CA LYS A 267 22.86 -9.82 6.06
C LYS A 267 22.92 -9.89 7.58
N VAL A 268 21.77 -10.11 8.21
CA VAL A 268 21.70 -10.23 9.67
C VAL A 268 22.00 -11.68 10.03
N SER A 269 23.09 -11.92 10.75
CA SER A 269 23.48 -13.23 11.29
C SER A 269 23.13 -13.31 12.78
N ASP A 270 22.72 -14.48 13.27
CA ASP A 270 22.45 -14.74 14.71
C ASP A 270 23.69 -14.47 15.61
N THR A 271 24.87 -14.34 15.02
CA THR A 271 26.14 -14.06 15.73
C THR A 271 26.42 -12.57 15.91
N GLU A 272 25.70 -11.69 15.23
CA GLU A 272 25.81 -10.23 15.39
C GLU A 272 24.71 -9.74 16.35
N GLY A 273 24.81 -10.16 17.60
CA GLY A 273 24.12 -9.48 18.70
C GLY A 273 24.65 -8.05 18.78
N TYR A 274 23.75 -7.07 18.79
CA TYR A 274 24.07 -5.70 19.17
C TYR A 274 24.83 -5.72 20.50
N HIS A 275 26.07 -5.23 20.49
CA HIS A 275 26.79 -4.88 21.71
C HIS A 275 26.17 -3.65 22.36
#